data_AF-A0A4P7JIR6-F1
#
_entry.id   AF-A0A4P7JIR6-F1
#
_cell.length_a   1.000
_cell.length_b   1.000
_cell.length_c   1.000
_cell.angle_alpha   90.00
_cell.angle_beta   90.00
_cell.angle_gamma   90.00
#
_symmetry.space_group_name_H-M   'P 1'
#
loop_
_entity.id
_entity.type
_entity.pdbx_description
1 polymer ?
#
loop_
_entity_poly.entity_id
_entity_poly.type
_entity_poly.pdbx_seq_one_letter_code
_entity_poly.pdbx_strand_id
1 'polypeptide(L)'
;MRHAFHTLGFALALTLATTPLHAACYADYKAKMDNPLRLHYGVIALPDTACDAGVAFGVIAPRVAAGGWELLEVMSIFDDTGLDGRRGDAGQFYLRF
;
A
#
# COMPACT_ATOMS: atom_id res chain seq x y z
N MET A 1 18.92 -58.79 28.15
CA MET A 1 18.28 -58.83 26.82
C MET A 1 17.00 -58.00 26.93
N ARG A 2 17.09 -56.71 26.58
CA ARG A 2 16.63 -56.15 25.30
C ARG A 2 15.11 -56.31 25.12
N HIS A 3 14.34 -55.31 25.56
CA HIS A 3 13.18 -54.75 24.84
C HIS A 3 13.07 -53.29 25.33
N ALA A 4 13.75 -52.37 24.64
CA ALA A 4 13.14 -51.53 23.62
C ALA A 4 12.20 -50.52 24.31
N PHE A 5 12.70 -49.34 24.68
CA PHE A 5 12.57 -48.14 23.85
C PHE A 5 11.24 -48.15 23.11
N HIS A 6 10.29 -47.30 23.52
CA HIS A 6 9.67 -46.31 22.64
C HIS A 6 8.74 -45.44 23.47
N THR A 7 9.33 -44.36 23.99
CA THR A 7 8.65 -43.15 24.45
C THR A 7 7.71 -42.70 23.34
N LEU A 8 6.40 -42.95 23.50
CA LEU A 8 5.39 -42.55 22.53
C LEU A 8 5.15 -41.04 22.71
N GLY A 9 6.08 -40.24 22.15
CA GLY A 9 5.99 -38.79 22.10
C GLY A 9 4.86 -38.37 21.19
N PHE A 10 3.81 -37.76 21.76
CA PHE A 10 2.75 -37.10 21.02
C PHE A 10 3.32 -35.79 20.42
N ALA A 11 3.80 -35.87 19.17
CA ALA A 11 4.28 -34.72 18.43
C ALA A 11 3.08 -33.84 18.01
N LEU A 12 2.82 -32.79 18.78
CA LEU A 12 1.85 -31.75 18.43
C LEU A 12 2.41 -30.94 17.25
N ALA A 13 1.98 -31.27 16.03
CA ALA A 13 2.33 -30.51 14.84
C ALA A 13 1.61 -29.15 14.87
N LEU A 14 2.35 -28.13 15.31
CA LEU A 14 1.91 -26.72 15.25
C LEU A 14 2.07 -26.23 13.80
N THR A 15 1.01 -26.32 13.00
CA THR A 15 0.97 -25.68 11.68
C THR A 15 0.90 -24.17 11.88
N LEU A 16 2.03 -23.47 11.74
CA LEU A 16 2.03 -22.01 11.65
C LEU A 16 1.28 -21.61 10.38
N ALA A 17 0.06 -21.11 10.54
CA ALA A 17 -0.62 -20.39 9.48
C ALA A 17 0.15 -19.09 9.24
N THR A 18 0.95 -19.07 8.17
CA THR A 18 1.61 -17.85 7.71
C THR A 18 0.55 -16.94 7.12
N THR A 19 0.05 -15.98 7.90
CA THR A 19 -0.67 -14.84 7.33
C THR A 19 0.31 -14.05 6.47
N PRO A 20 -0.03 -13.69 5.23
CA PRO A 20 0.81 -12.79 4.45
C PRO A 20 0.99 -11.49 5.26
N LEU A 21 2.25 -11.13 5.50
CA LEU A 21 2.58 -9.84 6.09
C LEU A 21 2.26 -8.79 5.02
N HIS A 22 1.09 -8.16 5.11
CA HIS A 22 0.69 -7.10 4.19
C HIS A 22 1.65 -5.93 4.39
N ALA A 23 2.54 -5.71 3.43
CA ALA A 23 3.43 -4.56 3.43
C ALA A 23 2.59 -3.32 3.13
N ALA A 24 2.73 -2.27 3.94
CA ALA A 24 2.00 -1.04 3.70
C ALA A 24 2.34 -0.50 2.30
N CYS A 25 1.33 -0.34 1.44
CA CYS A 25 1.52 0.07 0.06
C CYS A 25 1.08 1.52 -0.15
N TYR A 26 1.93 2.29 -0.83
CA TYR A 26 1.69 3.68 -1.13
C TYR A 26 1.96 3.98 -2.59
N ALA A 27 1.35 5.05 -3.06
CA ALA A 27 1.66 5.64 -4.34
C ALA A 27 1.83 7.13 -4.20
N ASP A 28 2.67 7.69 -5.06
CA ASP A 28 2.70 9.11 -5.31
C ASP A 28 2.17 9.42 -6.69
N TYR A 29 1.56 10.59 -6.81
CA TYR A 29 0.78 10.92 -7.99
C TYR A 29 0.75 12.42 -8.24
N LYS A 30 0.35 12.77 -9.46
CA LYS A 30 0.01 14.14 -9.86
C LYS A 30 -1.47 14.22 -10.16
N ALA A 31 -2.09 15.30 -9.73
CA ALA A 31 -3.47 15.60 -10.07
C ALA A 31 -3.64 17.09 -10.43
N LYS A 32 -4.65 17.37 -11.24
CA LYS A 32 -5.06 18.73 -11.62
C LYS A 32 -6.49 19.01 -11.21
N MET A 33 -6.82 20.28 -11.09
CA MET A 33 -8.20 20.75 -11.09
C MET A 33 -8.27 21.90 -12.08
N ASP A 34 -9.29 21.92 -12.92
CA ASP A 34 -9.49 22.98 -13.90
C ASP A 34 -10.44 24.05 -13.35
N ASN A 35 -10.32 25.28 -13.89
CA ASN A 35 -11.22 26.42 -13.62
C ASN A 35 -11.39 26.80 -12.12
N PRO A 36 -10.34 27.33 -11.44
CA PRO A 36 -9.02 27.70 -11.95
C PRO A 36 -8.06 26.50 -12.01
N LEU A 37 -7.09 26.55 -12.93
CA LEU A 37 -6.05 25.52 -13.04
C LEU A 37 -5.23 25.47 -11.75
N ARG A 38 -5.26 24.32 -11.09
CA ARG A 38 -4.42 23.97 -9.93
C ARG A 38 -3.77 22.63 -10.19
N LEU A 39 -2.53 22.47 -9.76
CA LEU A 39 -1.79 21.23 -9.81
C LEU A 39 -1.34 20.88 -8.39
N HIS A 40 -1.28 19.58 -8.10
CA HIS A 40 -0.57 19.14 -6.91
C HIS A 40 0.06 17.76 -7.09
N TYR A 41 1.09 17.55 -6.26
CA TYR A 41 1.65 16.25 -5.96
C TYR A 41 0.99 15.71 -4.69
N GLY A 42 0.78 14.41 -4.60
CA GLY A 42 0.16 13.77 -3.45
C GLY A 42 0.75 12.41 -3.17
N VAL A 43 0.55 11.92 -1.95
CA VAL A 43 0.89 10.56 -1.52
C VAL A 43 -0.37 9.93 -0.97
N ILE A 44 -0.63 8.68 -1.31
CA ILE A 44 -1.87 7.97 -0.96
C ILE A 44 -1.57 6.54 -0.55
N ALA A 45 -2.25 6.08 0.50
CA ALA A 45 -2.21 4.67 0.89
C ALA A 45 -3.12 3.85 -0.03
N LEU A 46 -2.64 2.70 -0.49
CA LEU A 46 -3.36 1.78 -1.35
C LEU A 46 -3.68 0.48 -0.60
N PRO A 47 -4.80 -0.19 -0.92
CA PRO A 47 -4.99 -1.56 -0.51
C PRO A 47 -3.95 -2.45 -1.21
N ASP A 48 -3.55 -3.55 -0.58
CA ASP A 48 -2.51 -4.45 -1.12
C ASP A 48 -2.88 -4.99 -2.51
N THR A 49 -4.18 -5.18 -2.76
CA THR A 49 -4.72 -5.62 -4.06
C THR A 49 -4.50 -4.62 -5.19
N ALA A 50 -4.13 -3.38 -4.88
CA ALA A 50 -3.84 -2.31 -5.83
C ALA A 50 -2.39 -1.83 -5.75
N CYS A 51 -1.49 -2.61 -5.12
CA CYS A 51 -0.07 -2.32 -5.04
C CYS A 51 0.67 -2.61 -6.36
N ASP A 52 0.14 -2.09 -7.46
CA ASP A 52 0.64 -2.22 -8.81
C ASP A 52 0.23 -0.95 -9.59
N ALA A 53 1.14 -0.41 -10.39
CA ALA A 53 0.88 0.85 -11.09
C ALA A 53 -0.30 0.76 -12.08
N GLY A 54 -0.51 -0.41 -12.70
CA GLY A 54 -1.61 -0.65 -13.64
C GLY A 54 -2.98 -0.72 -12.98
N VAL A 55 -3.03 -1.06 -11.69
CA VAL A 55 -4.28 -1.12 -10.90
C VAL A 55 -4.50 0.16 -10.08
N ALA A 56 -3.42 0.76 -9.58
CA ALA A 56 -3.45 1.91 -8.67
C ALA A 56 -4.24 3.09 -9.24
N PHE A 57 -4.10 3.38 -10.55
CA PHE A 57 -4.82 4.49 -11.18
C PHE A 57 -6.34 4.39 -10.96
N GLY A 58 -6.91 3.19 -11.14
CA GLY A 58 -8.35 2.94 -10.96
C GLY A 58 -8.84 3.11 -9.53
N VAL A 59 -7.94 2.99 -8.54
CA VAL A 59 -8.25 3.21 -7.12
C VAL A 59 -8.06 4.68 -6.73
N ILE A 60 -7.01 5.33 -7.24
CA ILE A 60 -6.66 6.71 -6.86
C ILE A 60 -7.61 7.72 -7.53
N ALA A 61 -7.92 7.53 -8.81
CA ALA A 61 -8.74 8.47 -9.59
C ALA A 61 -10.07 8.82 -8.91
N PRO A 62 -10.92 7.86 -8.50
CA PRO A 62 -12.18 8.19 -7.82
C PRO A 62 -11.98 8.85 -6.46
N ARG A 63 -10.90 8.54 -5.73
CA ARG A 63 -10.62 9.12 -4.39
C ARG A 63 -10.26 10.59 -4.49
N VAL A 64 -9.39 10.96 -5.44
CA VAL A 64 -9.00 12.37 -5.65
C VAL A 64 -10.12 13.17 -6.31
N ALA A 65 -10.94 12.53 -7.15
CA ALA A 65 -12.12 13.14 -7.75
C ALA A 65 -13.17 13.57 -6.73
N ALA A 66 -13.28 12.87 -5.58
CA ALA A 66 -14.12 13.32 -4.47
C ALA A 66 -13.69 14.70 -3.89
N GLY A 67 -12.43 15.09 -4.09
CA GLY A 67 -11.90 16.42 -3.79
C GLY A 67 -11.94 17.41 -4.96
N GLY A 68 -12.56 17.03 -6.09
CA GLY A 68 -12.61 17.80 -7.32
C GLY A 68 -11.32 17.74 -8.15
N TRP A 69 -10.42 16.80 -7.89
CA TRP A 69 -9.18 16.64 -8.64
C TRP A 69 -9.29 15.55 -9.72
N GLU A 70 -8.71 15.79 -10.87
CA GLU A 70 -8.48 14.82 -11.92
C GLU A 70 -7.07 14.22 -11.77
N LEU A 71 -6.99 12.89 -11.64
CA LEU A 71 -5.71 12.19 -11.59
C LEU A 71 -5.04 12.24 -12.96
N LEU A 72 -3.79 12.72 -12.99
CA LEU A 72 -2.99 12.79 -14.21
C LEU A 72 -2.10 11.56 -14.39
N GLU A 73 -1.41 11.19 -13.32
CA GLU A 73 -0.34 10.19 -13.38
C GLU A 73 -0.10 9.59 -12.00
N VAL A 74 0.09 8.27 -11.95
CA VAL A 74 0.69 7.57 -10.81
C VAL A 74 2.19 7.49 -11.09
N MET A 75 3.00 8.15 -10.27
CA MET A 75 4.43 8.31 -10.51
C MET A 75 5.24 7.11 -10.06
N SER A 76 4.97 6.61 -8.86
CA SER A 76 5.62 5.43 -8.31
C SER A 76 4.72 4.70 -7.30
N ILE A 77 5.00 3.41 -7.13
CA ILE A 77 4.47 2.57 -6.04
C ILE A 77 5.63 2.27 -5.10
N PHE A 78 5.43 2.37 -3.79
CA PHE A 78 6.48 2.20 -2.78
C PHE A 78 5.92 1.74 -1.44
N ASP A 79 6.80 1.32 -0.54
CA ASP A 79 6.47 0.91 0.84
C ASP A 79 6.59 2.08 1.83
N ASP A 80 6.42 1.82 3.12
CA ASP A 80 6.48 2.84 4.16
C ASP A 80 7.84 3.56 4.25
N THR A 81 8.93 2.95 3.79
CA THR A 81 10.27 3.58 3.80
C THR A 81 10.36 4.79 2.87
N GLY A 82 9.50 4.85 1.83
CA GLY A 82 9.47 5.95 0.86
C GLY A 82 8.65 7.16 1.28
N LEU A 83 7.96 7.10 2.43
CA LEU A 83 7.00 8.10 2.88
C LEU A 83 7.65 9.43 3.32
N ASP A 84 8.65 9.36 4.19
CA ASP A 84 9.21 10.56 4.81
C ASP A 84 9.87 11.48 3.78
N GLY A 85 10.50 10.92 2.75
CA GLY A 85 11.09 11.69 1.66
C GLY A 85 10.08 12.46 0.80
N ARG A 86 8.78 12.12 0.85
CA ARG A 86 7.72 12.71 0.02
C ARG A 86 6.76 13.61 0.79
N ARG A 87 6.84 13.60 2.12
CA ARG A 87 5.93 14.35 3.00
C ARG A 87 5.95 15.84 2.73
N GLY A 88 7.14 16.42 2.57
CA GLY A 88 7.30 17.86 2.32
C GLY A 88 6.66 18.29 1.01
N ASP A 89 6.95 17.55 -0.06
CA ASP A 89 6.46 17.86 -1.42
C ASP A 89 4.95 17.65 -1.55
N ALA A 90 4.40 16.62 -0.90
CA ALA A 90 2.97 16.35 -0.91
C ALA A 90 2.17 17.33 -0.02
N GLY A 91 2.80 17.90 1.01
CA GLY A 91 2.21 18.91 1.88
C GLY A 91 0.83 18.50 2.39
N GLN A 92 -0.20 19.31 2.12
CA GLN A 92 -1.57 19.03 2.55
C GLN A 92 -2.23 17.81 1.87
N PHE A 93 -1.61 17.27 0.83
CA PHE A 93 -2.09 16.12 0.07
C PHE A 93 -1.35 14.82 0.44
N TYR A 94 -0.49 14.88 1.46
CA TYR A 94 0.13 13.70 2.03
C TYR A 94 -0.88 12.85 2.80
N LEU A 95 -1.15 11.64 2.32
CA LEU A 95 -2.08 10.66 2.87
C LEU A 95 -3.50 11.20 3.14
N ARG A 96 -3.92 12.20 2.35
CA ARG A 96 -5.19 12.89 2.54
C ARG A 96 -6.37 12.16 1.90
N PHE A 97 -6.16 11.67 0.68
CA PHE A 97 -7.20 11.03 -0.14
C PHE A 97 -7.14 9.54 0.03
#